data_AF-A0AAV0VQU5-F1
#
_entry.id   AF-A0AAV0VQU5-F1
#
_cell.length_a   1.000
_cell.length_b   1.000
_cell.length_c   1.000
_cell.angle_alpha   90.00
_cell.angle_beta   90.00
_cell.angle_gamma   90.00
#
_symmetry.space_group_name_H-M   'P 1'
#
loop_
_entity.id
_entity.type
_entity.pdbx_description
1 polymer ?
#
loop_
_entity_poly.entity_id
_entity_poly.type
_entity_poly.pdbx_seq_one_letter_code
_entity_poly.pdbx_strand_id
1 'polypeptide(L)'
;MASRAPYQDLNFLKDLIRYQSIDKSISEVTIKKMCGHLWYLSPEAAELSFFDPHVPVDTKRKMIAALNMDTEEDNINRYVLNPKESVDILNKGLEDFICVSSMQFFKRFKINTDFLTTDPSKWNDDEHFKKSTAIVTNINVVNMILLKEELNL
;
A
#
# COMPACT_ATOMS: atom_id res chain seq x y z
N MET A 1 -7.37 11.01 -0.81
CA MET A 1 -8.13 9.75 -0.68
C MET A 1 -7.21 8.72 -0.06
N ALA A 2 -7.73 7.84 0.80
CA ALA A 2 -6.91 6.82 1.48
C ALA A 2 -6.13 5.93 0.49
N SER A 3 -6.70 5.65 -0.69
CA SER A 3 -6.04 4.89 -1.76
C SER A 3 -4.70 5.42 -2.24
N ARG A 4 -4.46 6.73 -2.11
CA ARG A 4 -3.19 7.35 -2.56
C ARG A 4 -2.07 7.24 -1.55
N ALA A 5 -2.40 7.06 -0.28
CA ALA A 5 -1.43 7.18 0.80
C ALA A 5 -0.23 6.23 0.65
N PRO A 6 -0.41 4.92 0.37
CA PRO A 6 0.74 4.01 0.31
C PRO A 6 1.69 4.35 -0.85
N TYR A 7 1.16 4.64 -2.03
CA TYR A 7 1.98 4.98 -3.20
C TYR A 7 2.71 6.32 -3.02
N GLN A 8 2.02 7.32 -2.48
CA GLN A 8 2.61 8.63 -2.22
C GLN A 8 3.69 8.55 -1.15
N ASP A 9 3.44 7.86 -0.05
CA ASP A 9 4.39 7.75 1.04
C ASP A 9 5.63 6.95 0.63
N LEU A 10 5.47 5.89 -0.17
CA LEU A 10 6.59 5.13 -0.72
C LEU A 10 7.47 6.01 -1.62
N ASN A 11 6.85 6.76 -2.53
CA ASN A 11 7.60 7.66 -3.42
C ASN A 11 8.28 8.80 -2.64
N PHE A 12 7.58 9.40 -1.68
CA PHE A 12 8.15 10.43 -0.82
C PHE A 12 9.36 9.89 -0.04
N LEU A 13 9.29 8.66 0.48
CA LEU A 13 10.42 8.05 1.16
C LEU A 13 11.61 7.82 0.22
N LYS A 14 11.36 7.36 -1.02
CA LYS A 14 12.41 7.23 -2.05
C LYS A 14 13.06 8.57 -2.38
N ASP A 15 12.26 9.62 -2.47
CA ASP A 15 12.75 10.97 -2.75
C ASP A 15 13.57 11.52 -1.59
N LEU A 16 13.17 11.27 -0.33
CA LEU A 16 13.98 11.59 0.84
C LEU A 16 15.34 10.87 0.81
N ILE A 17 15.36 9.56 0.52
CA ILE A 17 16.62 8.81 0.44
C ILE A 17 17.55 9.40 -0.61
N ARG A 18 17.03 9.80 -1.78
CA ARG A 18 17.81 10.48 -2.83
C ARG A 18 18.28 11.87 -2.38
N TYR A 19 17.44 12.59 -1.64
CA TYR A 19 17.72 13.93 -1.11
C TYR A 19 18.87 13.95 -0.09
N GLN A 20 19.29 12.80 0.46
CA GLN A 20 20.51 12.70 1.28
C GLN A 20 21.76 13.26 0.58
N SER A 21 21.80 13.21 -0.76
CA SER A 21 22.88 13.78 -1.58
C SER A 21 22.93 15.32 -1.55
N ILE A 22 21.83 15.97 -1.17
CA ILE A 22 21.69 17.42 -1.07
C ILE A 22 21.81 17.86 0.39
N ASP A 23 20.98 17.28 1.28
CA ASP A 23 21.05 17.52 2.72
C ASP A 23 20.79 16.23 3.50
N LYS A 24 21.90 15.60 3.89
CA LYS A 24 21.90 14.37 4.68
C LYS A 24 21.20 14.54 6.02
N SER A 25 21.40 15.66 6.71
CA SER A 25 20.89 15.84 8.08
C SER A 25 19.38 15.95 8.10
N ILE A 26 18.80 16.80 7.24
CA ILE A 26 17.35 16.95 7.11
C ILE A 26 16.73 15.63 6.64
N SER A 27 17.36 14.99 5.66
CA SER A 27 16.88 13.71 5.15
C SER A 27 16.84 12.63 6.23
N GLU A 28 17.90 12.44 7.01
CA GLU A 28 17.97 11.38 8.03
C GLU A 28 16.93 11.58 9.14
N VAL A 29 16.75 12.82 9.60
CA VAL A 29 15.72 13.15 10.60
C VAL A 29 14.32 12.89 10.05
N THR A 30 14.08 13.26 8.79
CA THR A 30 12.77 13.06 8.15
C THR A 30 12.49 11.58 7.87
N ILE A 31 13.47 10.81 7.38
CA ILE A 31 13.35 9.36 7.19
C ILE A 31 13.03 8.68 8.51
N LYS A 32 13.74 9.02 9.59
CA LYS A 32 13.45 8.47 10.92
C LYS A 32 12.01 8.75 11.35
N LYS A 33 11.50 9.96 11.08
CA LYS A 33 10.11 10.31 11.38
C LYS A 33 9.12 9.54 10.49
N MET A 34 9.43 9.36 9.21
CA MET A 34 8.62 8.62 8.24
C MET A 34 8.57 7.12 8.56
N CYS A 35 9.68 6.49 8.95
CA CYS A 35 9.67 5.09 9.43
C CYS A 35 8.71 4.91 10.61
N GLY A 36 8.66 5.89 11.52
CA GLY A 36 7.68 5.91 12.61
C GLY A 36 6.25 6.22 12.16
N HIS A 37 6.04 6.87 11.01
CA HIS A 37 4.72 7.14 10.43
C HIS A 37 4.18 5.96 9.61
N LEU A 38 5.05 5.25 8.90
CA LEU A 38 4.73 4.11 8.04
C LEU A 38 4.38 2.83 8.80
N TRP A 39 4.25 2.89 10.12
CA TRP A 39 3.72 1.79 10.94
C TRP A 39 2.33 1.31 10.50
N TYR A 40 1.57 2.16 9.78
CA TYR A 40 0.26 1.83 9.25
C TYR A 40 0.32 1.01 7.95
N LEU A 41 1.49 0.91 7.30
CA LEU A 41 1.67 0.21 6.03
C LEU A 41 1.64 -1.32 6.27
N SER A 42 0.43 -1.84 6.39
CA SER A 42 0.11 -3.27 6.36
C SER A 42 -0.21 -3.73 4.94
N PRO A 43 -0.28 -5.04 4.69
CA PRO A 43 -0.76 -5.57 3.40
C PRO A 43 -2.15 -5.03 3.00
N GLU A 44 -3.09 -4.96 3.94
CA GLU A 44 -4.41 -4.35 3.72
C GLU A 44 -4.31 -2.85 3.33
N ALA A 45 -3.39 -2.10 3.94
CA ALA A 45 -3.20 -0.69 3.61
C ALA A 45 -2.56 -0.53 2.21
N ALA A 46 -1.58 -1.36 1.87
CA ALA A 46 -0.96 -1.37 0.55
C ALA A 46 -1.96 -1.71 -0.56
N GLU A 47 -2.92 -2.61 -0.27
CA GLU A 47 -4.00 -3.01 -1.19
C GLU A 47 -4.88 -1.83 -1.65
N LEU A 48 -5.04 -0.81 -0.82
CA LEU A 48 -5.79 0.41 -1.19
C LEU A 48 -5.23 1.07 -2.46
N SER A 49 -3.95 0.85 -2.77
CA SER A 49 -3.27 1.37 -3.97
C SER A 49 -3.81 0.79 -5.27
N PHE A 50 -4.51 -0.35 -5.26
CA PHE A 50 -5.23 -0.84 -6.45
C PHE A 50 -6.23 0.20 -6.98
N PHE A 51 -6.81 1.00 -6.08
CA PHE A 51 -7.79 2.04 -6.37
C PHE A 51 -7.18 3.43 -6.56
N ASP A 52 -5.85 3.57 -6.52
CA ASP A 52 -5.19 4.82 -6.90
C ASP A 52 -5.05 4.89 -8.43
N PRO A 53 -5.59 5.92 -9.11
CA PRO A 53 -5.38 6.12 -10.53
C PRO A 53 -3.92 6.48 -10.91
N HIS A 54 -3.08 6.89 -9.96
CA HIS A 54 -1.68 7.25 -10.23
C HIS A 54 -0.73 6.05 -10.21
N VAL A 55 -1.17 4.91 -9.67
CA VAL A 55 -0.37 3.69 -9.68
C VAL A 55 -0.35 3.12 -11.10
N PRO A 56 0.83 2.93 -11.72
CA PRO A 56 0.92 2.41 -13.08
C PRO A 56 0.28 1.03 -13.21
N VAL A 57 -0.30 0.75 -14.39
CA VAL A 57 -0.92 -0.53 -14.71
C VAL A 57 0.05 -1.70 -14.49
N ASP A 58 1.32 -1.54 -14.88
CA ASP A 58 2.35 -2.56 -14.66
C ASP A 58 2.62 -2.83 -13.18
N THR A 59 2.60 -1.81 -12.33
CA THR A 59 2.69 -1.98 -10.88
C THR A 59 1.49 -2.75 -10.35
N LYS A 60 0.27 -2.44 -10.81
CA LYS A 60 -0.94 -3.19 -10.42
C LYS A 60 -0.86 -4.66 -10.83
N ARG A 61 -0.32 -4.97 -12.02
CA ARG A 61 -0.08 -6.36 -12.46
C ARG A 61 0.86 -7.10 -11.52
N LYS A 62 1.97 -6.45 -11.09
CA LYS A 62 2.91 -7.04 -10.13
C LYS A 62 2.27 -7.25 -8.76
N MET A 63 1.47 -6.31 -8.29
CA MET A 63 0.72 -6.47 -7.04
C MET A 63 -0.24 -7.66 -7.10
N ILE A 64 -0.93 -7.90 -8.23
CA ILE A 64 -1.78 -9.10 -8.42
C ILE A 64 -0.93 -10.37 -8.43
N ALA A 65 0.25 -10.35 -9.06
CA ALA A 65 1.15 -11.49 -9.02
C ALA A 65 1.55 -11.81 -7.57
N ALA A 66 1.88 -10.79 -6.78
CA ALA A 66 2.20 -10.93 -5.35
C ALA A 66 1.03 -11.46 -4.52
N LEU A 67 -0.23 -11.08 -4.82
CA LEU A 67 -1.42 -11.64 -4.16
C LEU A 67 -1.56 -13.16 -4.34
N ASN A 68 -1.05 -13.71 -5.43
CA ASN A 68 -1.19 -15.12 -5.81
C ASN A 68 0.06 -15.94 -5.49
N MET A 69 1.09 -15.34 -4.91
CA MET A 69 2.29 -16.04 -4.45
C MET A 69 2.05 -16.53 -3.02
N ASP A 70 1.93 -17.85 -2.84
CA ASP A 70 2.00 -18.46 -1.51
C ASP A 70 3.43 -18.32 -1.00
N THR A 71 3.62 -17.50 0.03
CA THR A 71 4.92 -17.35 0.70
C THR A 71 4.78 -17.71 2.17
N GLU A 72 5.76 -18.37 2.75
CA GLU A 72 5.78 -18.69 4.20
C GLU A 72 5.69 -17.41 5.09
N GLU A 73 5.87 -16.23 4.50
CA GLU A 73 5.74 -14.88 5.10
C GLU A 73 4.29 -14.33 5.11
N ASP A 74 3.28 -15.18 4.88
CA ASP A 74 1.85 -14.78 4.87
C ASP A 74 1.30 -14.23 6.20
N ASN A 75 2.14 -14.18 7.25
CA ASN A 75 1.82 -13.65 8.58
C ASN A 75 2.37 -12.23 8.84
N ILE A 76 2.90 -11.50 7.85
CA ILE A 76 3.36 -10.12 8.06
C ILE A 76 2.14 -9.20 8.22
N ASN A 77 1.77 -8.92 9.48
CA ASN A 77 0.70 -7.98 9.80
C ASN A 77 1.09 -6.52 9.49
N ARG A 78 2.39 -6.19 9.50
CA ARG A 78 2.92 -4.82 9.32
C ARG A 78 4.35 -4.84 8.81
N TYR A 79 4.69 -3.93 7.89
CA TYR A 79 6.08 -3.72 7.47
C TYR A 79 6.80 -2.80 8.45
N VAL A 80 7.87 -3.29 9.06
CA VAL A 80 8.73 -2.48 9.93
C VAL A 80 9.90 -1.95 9.11
N LEU A 81 9.86 -0.67 8.79
CA LEU A 81 10.96 0.00 8.10
C LEU A 81 12.02 0.43 9.11
N ASN A 82 13.19 -0.18 9.05
CA ASN A 82 14.35 0.25 9.81
C ASN A 82 15.02 1.44 9.09
N PRO A 83 15.24 2.60 9.74
CA PRO A 83 15.94 3.73 9.12
C PRO A 83 17.30 3.36 8.52
N LYS A 84 17.99 2.36 9.08
CA LYS A 84 19.29 1.86 8.59
C LYS A 84 19.19 1.04 7.30
N GLU A 85 18.02 0.45 7.04
CA GLU A 85 17.71 -0.34 5.83
C GLU A 85 16.94 0.50 4.81
N SER A 86 16.82 1.82 5.03
CA SER A 86 16.06 2.71 4.16
C SER A 86 16.53 2.68 2.70
N VAL A 87 17.81 2.42 2.44
CA VAL A 87 18.33 2.33 1.06
C VAL A 87 17.67 1.20 0.27
N ASP A 88 17.33 0.08 0.91
CA ASP A 88 16.70 -1.06 0.22
C ASP A 88 15.29 -0.72 -0.29
N ILE A 89 14.65 0.28 0.31
CA ILE A 89 13.34 0.81 -0.13
C ILE A 89 13.41 1.39 -1.54
N LEU A 90 14.57 1.87 -1.99
CA LEU A 90 14.73 2.35 -3.37
C LEU A 90 14.40 1.27 -4.40
N ASN A 91 14.66 0.01 -4.06
CA ASN A 91 14.42 -1.14 -4.92
C ASN A 91 13.02 -1.75 -4.75
N LYS A 92 12.28 -1.36 -3.70
CA LYS A 92 10.95 -1.89 -3.42
C LYS A 92 9.86 -1.16 -4.21
N GLY A 93 8.93 -1.90 -4.79
CA GLY A 93 7.66 -1.41 -5.33
C GLY A 93 6.51 -1.63 -4.34
N LEU A 94 5.27 -1.37 -4.78
CA LEU A 94 4.08 -1.66 -3.97
C LEU A 94 3.85 -3.16 -3.84
N GLU A 95 4.25 -3.92 -4.84
CA GLU A 95 4.19 -5.39 -4.88
C GLU A 95 4.92 -6.04 -3.70
N ASP A 96 6.00 -5.44 -3.19
CA ASP A 96 6.75 -5.94 -2.03
C ASP A 96 6.00 -5.75 -0.70
N PHE A 97 4.89 -5.00 -0.73
CA PHE A 97 4.01 -4.76 0.41
C PHE A 97 2.70 -5.54 0.33
N ILE A 98 2.54 -6.39 -0.68
CA ILE A 98 1.34 -7.18 -0.94
C ILE A 98 1.65 -8.66 -0.70
N CYS A 99 0.77 -9.33 0.03
CA CYS A 99 0.76 -10.79 0.20
C CYS A 99 -0.68 -11.30 0.30
N VAL A 100 -0.89 -12.60 0.53
CA VAL A 100 -2.23 -13.20 0.60
C VAL A 100 -3.12 -12.57 1.68
N SER A 101 -2.53 -12.02 2.76
CA SER A 101 -3.27 -11.35 3.84
C SER A 101 -3.89 -10.02 3.40
N SER A 102 -3.43 -9.41 2.30
CA SER A 102 -4.02 -8.21 1.73
C SER A 102 -5.50 -8.41 1.43
N MET A 103 -5.87 -9.60 0.93
CA MET A 103 -7.25 -9.99 0.58
C MET A 103 -8.26 -9.88 1.74
N GLN A 104 -7.79 -9.78 2.99
CA GLN A 104 -8.65 -9.58 4.15
C GLN A 104 -9.40 -8.25 4.08
N PHE A 105 -8.83 -7.22 3.47
CA PHE A 105 -9.53 -5.96 3.24
C PHE A 105 -10.74 -6.15 2.32
N PHE A 106 -10.58 -6.82 1.17
CA PHE A 106 -11.73 -7.10 0.30
C PHE A 106 -12.84 -7.89 1.01
N LYS A 107 -12.47 -8.89 1.82
CA LYS A 107 -13.44 -9.66 2.63
C LYS A 107 -14.17 -8.77 3.64
N ARG A 108 -13.44 -7.95 4.39
CA ARG A 108 -14.00 -7.05 5.42
C ARG A 108 -14.99 -6.06 4.85
N PHE A 109 -14.65 -5.44 3.71
CA PHE A 109 -15.50 -4.46 3.04
C PHE A 109 -16.51 -5.07 2.05
N LYS A 110 -16.57 -6.41 1.96
CA LYS A 110 -17.45 -7.17 1.05
C LYS A 110 -17.30 -6.69 -0.41
N ILE A 111 -16.07 -6.38 -0.81
CA ILE A 111 -15.73 -5.99 -2.17
C ILE A 111 -15.69 -7.24 -3.04
N ASN A 112 -16.37 -7.20 -4.18
CA ASN A 112 -16.26 -8.24 -5.19
C ASN A 112 -14.85 -8.18 -5.81
N THR A 113 -14.16 -9.32 -5.86
CA THR A 113 -12.77 -9.45 -6.31
C THR A 113 -12.63 -10.02 -7.72
N ASP A 114 -13.73 -10.21 -8.46
CA ASP A 114 -13.71 -10.83 -9.79
C ASP A 114 -12.85 -10.01 -10.76
N PHE A 115 -12.82 -8.68 -10.58
CA PHE A 115 -11.98 -7.78 -11.38
C PHE A 115 -10.49 -8.14 -11.28
N LEU A 116 -10.00 -8.74 -10.18
CA LEU A 116 -8.61 -9.16 -10.01
C LEU A 116 -8.20 -10.26 -11.01
N THR A 117 -9.16 -10.98 -11.58
CA THR A 117 -8.93 -12.00 -12.63
C THR A 117 -8.76 -11.40 -14.02
N THR A 118 -9.00 -10.09 -14.17
CA THR A 118 -8.89 -9.35 -15.43
C THR A 118 -7.67 -8.42 -15.43
N ASP A 119 -7.14 -8.10 -16.61
CA ASP A 119 -5.99 -7.20 -16.72
C ASP A 119 -6.32 -5.79 -16.19
N PRO A 120 -5.45 -5.15 -15.36
CA PRO A 120 -5.73 -3.84 -14.78
C PRO A 120 -5.99 -2.71 -15.78
N SER A 121 -5.57 -2.87 -17.05
CA SER A 121 -5.92 -1.90 -18.10
C SER A 121 -7.43 -1.84 -18.40
N LYS A 122 -8.20 -2.87 -18.04
CA LYS A 122 -9.65 -2.97 -18.29
C LYS A 122 -10.51 -2.61 -17.09
N TRP A 123 -9.92 -2.42 -15.91
CA TRP A 123 -10.66 -2.21 -14.67
C TRP A 123 -11.53 -0.95 -14.67
N ASN A 124 -11.12 0.10 -15.38
CA ASN A 124 -11.92 1.32 -15.49
C ASN A 124 -13.26 1.11 -16.21
N ASP A 125 -13.40 0.03 -16.97
CA ASP A 125 -14.65 -0.36 -17.63
C ASP A 125 -15.46 -1.38 -16.81
N ASP A 126 -14.84 -1.99 -15.79
CA ASP A 126 -15.45 -3.01 -14.94
C ASP A 126 -16.38 -2.38 -13.88
N GLU A 127 -17.66 -2.79 -13.89
CA GLU A 127 -18.67 -2.26 -12.98
C GLU A 127 -18.43 -2.62 -11.51
N HIS A 128 -17.83 -3.77 -11.23
CA HIS A 128 -17.46 -4.16 -9.87
C HIS A 128 -16.30 -3.30 -9.36
N PHE A 129 -15.29 -3.07 -10.19
CA PHE A 129 -14.17 -2.19 -9.86
C PHE A 129 -14.62 -0.74 -9.62
N LYS A 130 -15.51 -0.20 -10.45
CA LYS A 130 -16.09 1.15 -10.24
C LYS A 130 -16.83 1.25 -8.91
N LYS A 131 -17.66 0.26 -8.57
CA LYS A 131 -18.38 0.20 -7.28
C LYS A 131 -17.41 0.12 -6.10
N SER A 132 -16.39 -0.73 -6.20
CA SER A 132 -15.36 -0.88 -5.18
C SER A 132 -14.55 0.40 -5.01
N THR A 133 -14.21 1.09 -6.11
CA THR A 133 -13.57 2.41 -6.09
C THR A 133 -14.43 3.40 -5.32
N ALA A 134 -15.74 3.46 -5.57
CA ALA A 134 -16.65 4.32 -4.82
C ALA A 134 -16.63 4.03 -3.31
N ILE A 135 -16.60 2.75 -2.90
CA ILE A 135 -16.46 2.36 -1.49
C ILE A 135 -15.15 2.91 -0.91
N VAL A 136 -14.01 2.63 -1.57
CA VAL A 136 -12.69 3.05 -1.08
C VAL A 136 -12.53 4.56 -1.04
N THR A 137 -13.09 5.30 -2.01
CA THR A 137 -13.04 6.77 -2.00
C THR A 137 -13.82 7.39 -0.84
N ASN A 138 -14.85 6.71 -0.33
CA ASN A 138 -15.64 7.15 0.82
C ASN A 138 -15.04 6.73 2.18
N ILE A 139 -13.92 6.00 2.18
CA ILE A 139 -13.16 5.74 3.40
C ILE A 139 -12.48 7.05 3.82
N ASN A 140 -13.05 7.72 4.82
CA ASN A 140 -12.42 8.86 5.45
C ASN A 140 -11.11 8.43 6.12
N VAL A 141 -10.04 9.20 5.92
CA VAL A 141 -8.70 8.93 6.53
C VAL A 141 -8.79 8.81 8.05
N VAL A 142 -9.75 9.52 8.68
CA VAL A 142 -10.05 9.43 10.12
C VAL A 142 -10.57 8.03 10.52
N ASN A 143 -11.26 7.31 9.64
CA ASN A 143 -11.74 5.95 9.92
C ASN A 143 -10.64 4.89 9.80
N MET A 144 -9.49 5.18 9.17
CA MET A 144 -8.30 4.32 9.28
C MET A 144 -7.71 4.36 10.70
N ILE A 145 -7.98 5.42 11.47
CA ILE A 145 -7.63 5.52 12.89
C ILE A 145 -8.63 4.74 13.76
N LEU A 146 -9.91 4.67 13.39
CA LEU A 146 -10.91 3.87 14.11
C LEU A 146 -10.74 2.35 13.90
N LEU A 147 -10.21 1.92 12.75
CA LEU A 147 -9.70 0.55 12.58
C LEU A 147 -8.60 0.18 13.61
N LYS A 148 -8.01 1.15 14.33
CA LYS A 148 -7.07 0.89 15.42
C LYS A 148 -7.75 0.38 16.70
N GLU A 149 -8.99 0.80 16.97
CA GLU A 149 -9.68 0.45 18.24
C GLU A 149 -10.38 -0.91 18.16
N GLU A 150 -10.89 -1.32 16.99
CA GLU A 150 -11.48 -2.66 16.81
C GLU A 150 -10.44 -3.79 16.78
N LEU A 151 -9.14 -3.47 16.68
CA LEU A 151 -8.06 -4.44 16.62
C LEU A 151 -7.52 -4.90 17.99
N ASN A 152 -7.95 -4.32 19.12
CA ASN A 152 -7.49 -4.69 20.48
C ASN A 152 -6.00 -5.15 20.52
N LEU A 153 -5.12 -4.31 19.96
CA LEU A 153 -3.66 -4.41 20.05
C LEU A 153 -3.13 -3.22 20.82
#